data_AF-A0A1M5XE24-F1
#
_entry.id   AF-A0A1M5XE24-F1
#
_cell.length_a   1.000
_cell.length_b   1.000
_cell.length_c   1.000
_cell.angle_alpha   90.00
_cell.angle_beta   90.00
_cell.angle_gamma   90.00
#
_symmetry.space_group_name_H-M   'P 1'
#
loop_
_entity.id
_entity.type
_entity.pdbx_description
1 polymer ?
#
loop_
_entity_poly.entity_id
_entity_poly.type
_entity_poly.pdbx_seq_one_letter_code
_entity_poly.pdbx_strand_id
1 'polypeptide(L)'
;MAIEKEALNKLIVLRERKKFTNPEWKQRGLNPSDPAIIEAMTRLTNVCLDELLADVRSDAPEEQMKGTLIKGLERFNATYYDTEEKEFIGDEFYKIGQVVGINMGESLNYWMYGEM
;
A
#
# COMPACT_ATOMS: atom_id res chain seq x y z
N MET A 1 5.19 -22.22 -7.10
CA MET A 1 4.81 -22.89 -5.83
C MET A 1 5.71 -22.70 -4.60
N ALA A 2 6.92 -22.13 -4.66
CA ALA A 2 7.60 -21.61 -3.45
C ALA A 2 7.37 -20.10 -3.25
N ILE A 3 7.39 -19.35 -4.37
CA ILE A 3 7.19 -17.91 -4.43
C ILE A 3 5.78 -17.50 -3.97
N GLU A 4 4.72 -18.22 -4.40
CA GLU A 4 3.33 -17.94 -3.99
C GLU A 4 3.11 -18.04 -2.47
N LYS A 5 3.69 -19.06 -1.82
CA LYS A 5 3.49 -19.28 -0.37
C LYS A 5 4.22 -18.24 0.48
N GLU A 6 5.41 -17.82 0.03
CA GLU A 6 6.17 -16.77 0.69
C GLU A 6 5.49 -15.40 0.54
N ALA A 7 5.05 -15.06 -0.68
CA ALA A 7 4.30 -13.82 -0.94
C ALA A 7 3.00 -13.78 -0.11
N LEU A 8 2.23 -14.88 -0.10
CA LEU A 8 1.01 -14.99 0.70
C LEU A 8 1.26 -14.73 2.18
N ASN A 9 2.27 -15.36 2.77
CA ASN A 9 2.60 -15.16 4.19
C ASN A 9 3.03 -13.72 4.47
N LYS A 10 3.84 -13.11 3.60
CA LYS A 10 4.26 -11.71 3.75
C LYS A 10 3.07 -10.75 3.67
N LEU A 11 2.12 -10.99 2.76
CA LEU A 11 0.91 -10.19 2.66
C LEU A 11 0.02 -10.32 3.90
N ILE A 12 -0.11 -11.53 4.47
CA ILE A 12 -0.85 -11.74 5.73
C ILE A 12 -0.19 -10.93 6.86
N VAL A 13 1.13 -11.02 7.00
CA VAL A 13 1.87 -10.24 8.01
C VAL A 13 1.67 -8.74 7.81
N LEU A 14 1.77 -8.25 6.57
CA LEU A 14 1.49 -6.84 6.27
C LEU A 14 0.05 -6.46 6.63
N ARG A 15 -0.93 -7.32 6.33
CA ARG A 15 -2.34 -7.07 6.60
C ARG A 15 -2.66 -6.97 8.09
N GLU A 16 -2.06 -7.82 8.90
CA GLU A 16 -2.28 -7.89 10.35
C GLU A 16 -1.48 -6.83 11.13
N ARG A 17 -0.39 -6.31 10.54
CA ARG A 17 0.40 -5.24 11.15
C ARG A 17 -0.42 -3.96 11.32
N LYS A 18 -0.27 -3.32 12.48
CA LYS A 18 -0.68 -1.91 12.68
C LYS A 18 0.20 -1.02 11.80
N LYS A 19 -0.43 -0.15 11.00
CA LYS A 19 0.25 0.74 10.04
C LYS A 19 0.15 2.18 10.51
N PHE A 20 1.04 3.03 10.02
CA PHE A 20 1.03 4.48 10.24
C PHE A 20 1.01 4.87 11.73
N THR A 21 1.71 4.07 12.55
CA THR A 21 1.72 4.20 14.01
C THR A 21 2.59 5.36 14.47
N ASN A 22 2.29 5.94 15.65
CA ASN A 22 3.08 7.06 16.19
C ASN A 22 4.60 6.80 16.21
N PRO A 23 5.10 5.58 16.54
CA PRO A 23 6.52 5.26 16.40
C PRO A 23 7.07 5.42 14.98
N GLU A 24 6.33 5.03 13.93
CA GLU A 24 6.75 5.16 12.54
C GLU A 24 6.86 6.64 12.12
N TRP A 25 5.91 7.48 12.53
CA TRP A 25 5.98 8.93 12.33
C TRP A 25 7.19 9.55 13.04
N LYS A 26 7.42 9.17 14.31
CA LYS A 26 8.56 9.65 15.09
C LYS A 26 9.91 9.21 14.52
N GLN A 27 10.00 8.02 13.94
CA GLN A 27 11.21 7.55 13.27
C GLN A 27 11.60 8.42 12.07
N ARG A 28 10.61 9.08 11.45
CA ARG A 28 10.83 10.08 10.39
C ARG A 28 11.06 11.51 10.93
N GLY A 29 11.06 11.70 12.24
CA GLY A 29 11.16 13.03 12.86
C GLY A 29 9.87 13.85 12.77
N LEU A 30 8.73 13.20 12.50
CA LEU A 30 7.43 13.85 12.26
C LEU A 30 6.48 13.66 13.45
N ASN A 31 5.51 14.58 13.56
CA ASN A 31 4.34 14.35 14.39
C ASN A 31 3.37 13.43 13.64
N PRO A 32 2.66 12.53 14.33
CA PRO A 32 1.58 11.76 13.72
C PRO A 32 0.52 12.69 13.13
N SER A 33 -0.02 12.31 11.98
CA SER A 33 -1.21 12.96 11.40
C SER A 33 -2.44 12.80 12.31
N ASP A 34 -3.52 13.48 11.94
CA ASP A 34 -4.84 13.34 12.56
C ASP A 34 -5.25 11.85 12.65
N PRO A 35 -5.71 11.38 13.82
CA PRO A 35 -6.16 10.00 13.99
C PRO A 35 -7.17 9.52 12.95
N ALA A 36 -8.07 10.39 12.48
CA ALA A 36 -9.06 10.06 11.45
C ALA A 36 -8.41 9.83 10.08
N ILE A 37 -7.35 10.57 9.76
CA ILE A 37 -6.57 10.37 8.52
C ILE A 37 -5.79 9.07 8.61
N ILE A 38 -5.13 8.81 9.74
CA ILE A 38 -4.41 7.55 9.99
C ILE A 38 -5.36 6.34 9.88
N GLU A 39 -6.57 6.44 10.43
CA GLU A 39 -7.60 5.41 10.32
C GLU A 39 -8.02 5.19 8.87
N ALA A 40 -8.27 6.27 8.12
CA ALA A 40 -8.62 6.19 6.71
C ALA A 40 -7.51 5.54 5.88
N MET A 41 -6.26 5.97 6.06
CA MET A 41 -5.10 5.39 5.39
C MET A 41 -4.99 3.89 5.68
N THR A 42 -5.06 3.52 6.97
CA THR A 42 -4.99 2.13 7.41
C THR A 42 -6.08 1.29 6.77
N ARG A 43 -7.32 1.79 6.78
CA ARG A 43 -8.48 1.09 6.22
C ARG A 43 -8.33 0.87 4.72
N LEU A 44 -7.96 1.90 3.96
CA LEU A 44 -7.81 1.81 2.50
C LEU A 44 -6.66 0.89 2.08
N THR A 45 -5.51 0.96 2.75
CA THR A 45 -4.40 0.02 2.53
C THR A 45 -4.83 -1.42 2.83
N ASN A 46 -5.57 -1.62 3.92
CA ASN A 46 -6.07 -2.95 4.30
C ASN A 46 -7.06 -3.53 3.29
N VAL A 47 -7.93 -2.70 2.69
CA VAL A 47 -8.82 -3.14 1.61
C VAL A 47 -8.00 -3.64 0.41
N CYS A 48 -6.96 -2.92 -0.01
CA CYS A 48 -6.09 -3.36 -1.09
C CYS A 48 -5.38 -4.69 -0.75
N LEU A 49 -4.88 -4.83 0.48
CA LEU A 49 -4.26 -6.08 0.93
C LEU A 49 -5.25 -7.26 0.95
N ASP A 50 -6.50 -7.06 1.35
CA ASP A 50 -7.52 -8.10 1.33
C ASP A 50 -7.84 -8.58 -0.09
N GLU A 51 -7.93 -7.65 -1.05
CA GLU A 51 -8.13 -7.96 -2.47
C GLU A 51 -6.91 -8.69 -3.05
N LEU A 52 -5.70 -8.21 -2.75
CA LEU A 52 -4.47 -8.84 -3.24
C LEU A 52 -4.26 -10.24 -2.64
N LEU A 53 -4.64 -10.44 -1.37
CA LEU A 53 -4.66 -11.76 -0.74
C LEU A 53 -5.63 -12.71 -1.45
N ALA A 54 -6.78 -12.21 -1.91
CA ALA A 54 -7.72 -13.01 -2.69
C ALA A 54 -7.11 -13.39 -4.06
N ASP A 55 -6.50 -12.43 -4.76
CA ASP A 55 -5.81 -12.67 -6.03
C ASP A 55 -4.73 -13.75 -5.88
N VAL A 56 -3.82 -13.60 -4.91
CA VAL A 56 -2.73 -14.57 -4.65
C VAL A 56 -3.28 -15.95 -4.29
N ARG A 57 -4.35 -16.04 -3.49
CA ARG A 57 -4.98 -17.33 -3.14
C ARG A 57 -5.63 -18.02 -4.34
N SER A 58 -6.07 -17.24 -5.32
CA SER A 58 -6.68 -17.74 -6.55
C SER A 58 -5.68 -17.99 -7.68
N ASP A 59 -4.38 -17.80 -7.43
CA ASP A 59 -3.31 -17.86 -8.44
C ASP A 59 -3.59 -16.92 -9.64
N ALA A 60 -4.07 -15.71 -9.32
CA ALA A 60 -4.36 -14.71 -10.34
C ALA A 60 -3.08 -14.28 -11.07
N PRO A 61 -3.17 -13.93 -12.38
CA PRO A 61 -2.02 -13.48 -13.14
C PRO A 61 -1.48 -12.15 -12.62
N GLU A 62 -0.19 -11.89 -12.84
CA GLU A 62 0.50 -10.66 -12.43
C GLU A 62 -0.22 -9.38 -12.87
N GLU A 63 -0.79 -9.38 -14.08
CA GLU A 63 -1.56 -8.25 -14.62
C GLU A 63 -2.79 -7.92 -13.75
N GLN A 64 -3.49 -8.94 -13.25
CA GLN A 64 -4.63 -8.76 -12.35
C GLN A 64 -4.17 -8.17 -11.01
N MET A 65 -3.12 -8.74 -10.42
CA MET A 65 -2.54 -8.23 -9.16
C MET A 65 -2.05 -6.78 -9.30
N LYS A 66 -1.46 -6.44 -10.45
CA LYS A 66 -1.06 -5.06 -10.78
C LYS A 66 -2.28 -4.14 -10.85
N GLY A 67 -3.34 -4.58 -11.52
CA GLY A 67 -4.62 -3.88 -11.56
C GLY A 67 -5.21 -3.64 -10.16
N THR A 68 -5.13 -4.64 -9.28
CA THR A 68 -5.58 -4.54 -7.88
C THR A 68 -4.77 -3.50 -7.10
N LEU A 69 -3.44 -3.47 -7.27
CA LEU A 69 -2.58 -2.46 -6.63
C LEU A 69 -2.89 -1.04 -7.12
N ILE A 70 -3.04 -0.84 -8.44
CA ILE A 70 -3.36 0.46 -9.02
C ILE A 70 -4.72 0.96 -8.51
N LYS A 71 -5.77 0.11 -8.58
CA LYS A 71 -7.09 0.43 -8.02
C LYS A 71 -7.04 0.71 -6.52
N GLY A 72 -6.19 -0.01 -5.79
CA GLY A 72 -5.91 0.23 -4.39
C GLY A 72 -5.38 1.63 -4.12
N LEU A 73 -4.41 2.06 -4.91
CA LEU A 73 -3.77 3.38 -4.80
C LEU A 73 -4.74 4.50 -5.21
N GLU A 74 -5.50 4.31 -6.28
CA GLU A 74 -6.48 5.29 -6.78
C GLU A 74 -7.64 5.58 -5.81
N ARG A 75 -7.90 4.69 -4.85
CA ARG A 75 -8.86 4.96 -3.74
C ARG A 75 -8.42 6.09 -2.84
N PHE A 76 -7.13 6.40 -2.83
CA PHE A 76 -6.60 7.57 -2.15
C PHE A 76 -6.68 8.75 -3.11
N ASN A 77 -7.59 9.69 -2.85
CA ASN A 77 -7.53 10.98 -3.54
C ASN A 77 -6.30 11.76 -3.04
N ALA A 78 -5.27 11.83 -3.88
CA ALA A 78 -4.01 12.49 -3.56
C ALA A 78 -4.17 13.94 -3.11
N THR A 79 -5.22 14.66 -3.52
CA THR A 79 -5.43 16.06 -3.11
C THR A 79 -5.85 16.23 -1.64
N TYR A 80 -6.28 15.15 -0.97
CA TYR A 80 -6.66 15.17 0.45
C TYR A 80 -5.51 14.92 1.42
N TYR A 81 -4.37 14.48 0.91
CA TYR A 81 -3.23 14.10 1.75
C TYR A 81 -2.11 15.13 1.61
N ASP A 82 -1.45 15.43 2.72
CA ASP A 82 -0.24 16.24 2.70
C ASP A 82 0.96 15.44 2.14
N THR A 83 2.12 16.10 2.04
CA THR A 83 3.34 15.46 1.51
C THR A 83 3.74 14.23 2.33
N GLU A 84 3.70 14.31 3.65
CA GLU A 84 4.19 13.24 4.54
C GLU A 84 3.24 12.03 4.50
N GLU A 85 1.95 12.28 4.49
CA GLU A 85 0.91 11.25 4.35
C GLU A 85 1.03 10.53 3.00
N LYS A 86 1.25 11.29 1.91
CA LYS A 86 1.50 10.73 0.58
C LYS A 86 2.73 9.83 0.56
N GLU A 87 3.83 10.27 1.18
CA GLU A 87 5.04 9.47 1.28
C GLU A 87 4.80 8.18 2.10
N PHE A 88 4.04 8.25 3.19
CA PHE A 88 3.65 7.06 3.95
C PHE A 88 2.82 6.07 3.11
N ILE A 89 1.81 6.56 2.38
CA ILE A 89 0.99 5.74 1.49
C ILE A 89 1.86 5.12 0.38
N GLY A 90 2.68 5.95 -0.27
CA GLY A 90 3.54 5.53 -1.38
C GLY A 90 4.54 4.47 -0.98
N ASP A 91 5.23 4.66 0.16
CA ASP A 91 6.15 3.67 0.70
C ASP A 91 5.47 2.33 1.02
N GLU A 92 4.25 2.38 1.54
CA GLU A 92 3.51 1.17 1.86
C GLU A 92 3.08 0.42 0.59
N PHE A 93 2.57 1.12 -0.42
CA PHE A 93 2.24 0.51 -1.72
C PHE A 93 3.47 0.00 -2.47
N TYR A 94 4.62 0.68 -2.35
CA TYR A 94 5.89 0.18 -2.87
C TYR A 94 6.27 -1.14 -2.22
N LYS A 95 6.23 -1.23 -0.88
CA LYS A 95 6.51 -2.47 -0.15
C LYS A 95 5.57 -3.60 -0.55
N ILE A 96 4.26 -3.32 -0.68
CA ILE A 96 3.28 -4.34 -1.09
C ILE A 96 3.61 -4.83 -2.51
N GLY A 97 3.89 -3.92 -3.45
CA GLY A 97 4.31 -4.29 -4.81
C GLY A 97 5.53 -5.20 -4.83
N GLN A 98 6.56 -4.88 -4.04
CA GLN A 98 7.76 -5.71 -3.92
C GLN A 98 7.46 -7.13 -3.41
N VAL A 99 6.48 -7.30 -2.50
CA VAL A 99 6.09 -8.62 -1.99
C VAL A 99 5.52 -9.53 -3.08
N VAL A 100 4.77 -8.96 -4.03
CA VAL A 100 4.16 -9.69 -5.15
C VAL A 100 4.96 -9.58 -6.46
N GLY A 101 6.16 -9.01 -6.43
CA GLY A 101 7.04 -8.87 -7.59
C GLY A 101 6.63 -7.80 -8.61
N ILE A 102 5.76 -6.85 -8.22
CA ILE A 102 5.22 -5.82 -9.10
C ILE A 102 5.92 -4.49 -8.85
N ASN A 103 6.45 -3.89 -9.93
CA ASN A 103 7.02 -2.55 -9.87
C ASN A 103 5.91 -1.47 -9.96
N MET A 104 5.75 -0.71 -8.88
CA MET A 104 4.76 0.37 -8.75
C MET A 104 5.34 1.76 -9.02
N GLY A 105 6.63 1.90 -9.36
CA GLY A 105 7.33 3.19 -9.38
C GLY A 105 6.67 4.26 -10.27
N GLU A 106 6.27 3.90 -11.49
CA GLU A 106 5.59 4.83 -12.40
C GLU A 106 4.22 5.27 -11.87
N SER A 107 3.40 4.31 -11.41
CA SER A 107 2.08 4.58 -10.84
C SER A 107 2.15 5.41 -9.56
N LEU A 108 3.16 5.18 -8.71
CA LEU A 108 3.40 5.95 -7.50
C LEU A 108 3.85 7.38 -7.82
N ASN A 109 4.78 7.56 -8.76
CA ASN A 109 5.21 8.89 -9.19
C ASN A 109 4.04 9.70 -9.75
N TYR A 110 3.24 9.09 -10.63
CA TYR A 110 2.04 9.71 -11.16
C TYR A 110 1.03 10.07 -10.06
N TRP A 111 0.78 9.17 -9.12
CA TRP A 111 -0.16 9.43 -8.02
C TRP A 111 0.31 10.55 -7.09
N MET A 112 1.61 10.62 -6.79
CA MET A 112 2.19 11.64 -5.89
C MET A 112 2.21 13.03 -6.53
N TYR A 113 2.66 13.11 -7.78
CA TYR A 113 3.04 14.37 -8.43
C TYR A 113 2.13 14.78 -9.60
N GLY A 114 1.28 13.88 -10.09
CA GLY A 114 0.45 14.08 -11.28
C GLY A 114 1.19 13.79 -12.58
N GLU A 115 0.61 14.24 -13.69
CA GLU A 115 1.26 14.30 -15.00
C GLU A 115 2.39 15.35 -14.93
N MET A 116 3.63 14.93 -15.18
CA MET A 116 4.79 15.83 -15.30
C MET A 116 4.81 16.55 -16.64
#